data_AF-A0A3M0BRT8-F1
#
_entry.id   AF-A0A3M0BRT8-F1
#
_cell.length_a   1.000
_cell.length_b   1.000
_cell.length_c   1.000
_cell.angle_alpha   90.00
_cell.angle_beta   90.00
_cell.angle_gamma   90.00
#
_symmetry.space_group_name_H-M   'P 1'
#
loop_
_entity.id
_entity.type
_entity.pdbx_description
1 polymer ?
#
loop_
_entity_poly.entity_id
_entity_poly.type
_entity_poly.pdbx_seq_one_letter_code
_entity_poly.pdbx_strand_id
1 'polypeptide(L)' 'MAREIITLVCTECKRKNYTTTKNKRKHPDRLELRKYCRFCRKHTIHREAK' A
#
# COMPACT_ATOMS: atom_id res chain seq x y z
N MET A 1 -18.67 8.59 7.34
CA MET A 1 -17.32 8.85 6.79
C MET A 1 -16.79 7.55 6.22
N ALA A 2 -16.62 7.45 4.91
CA ALA A 2 -16.21 6.19 4.26
C ALA A 2 -14.71 5.96 4.48
N ARG A 3 -14.36 4.88 5.21
CA ARG A 3 -13.02 4.31 5.16
C ARG A 3 -12.99 3.42 3.93
N GLU A 4 -12.18 3.77 2.94
CA GLU A 4 -12.03 2.95 1.74
C GLU A 4 -10.91 1.94 1.94
N ILE A 5 -11.12 0.74 1.42
CA ILE A 5 -10.09 -0.29 1.39
C ILE A 5 -9.19 0.05 0.22
N ILE A 6 -7.93 0.34 0.53
CA ILE A 6 -6.88 0.58 -0.45
C ILE A 6 -5.97 -0.64 -0.49
N THR A 7 -5.44 -0.92 -1.67
CA THR A 7 -4.48 -2.02 -1.85
C THR A 7 -3.08 -1.43 -1.95
N LEU A 8 -2.10 -2.05 -1.31
CA LEU A 8 -0.70 -1.65 -1.37
C LEU A 8 0.07 -2.62 -2.27
N VAL A 9 0.77 -2.03 -3.24
CA VAL A 9 1.55 -2.71 -4.27
C VAL A 9 3.03 -2.48 -4.03
N CYS A 10 3.80 -3.56 -4.00
CA CYS A 10 5.26 -3.49 -3.94
C CYS A 10 5.80 -2.81 -5.20
N THR A 11 6.70 -1.83 -5.06
CA THR A 11 7.30 -1.12 -6.21
C THR A 11 8.16 -2.02 -7.09
N GLU A 12 8.75 -3.07 -6.53
CA GLU A 12 9.67 -3.94 -7.27
C GLU A 12 8.96 -5.07 -8.00
N CYS A 13 8.18 -5.89 -7.28
CA CYS A 13 7.50 -7.04 -7.89
C CYS A 13 6.11 -6.70 -8.45
N LYS A 14 5.63 -5.46 -8.25
CA LYS A 14 4.29 -4.99 -8.66
C LYS A 14 3.12 -5.83 -8.14
N ARG A 15 3.36 -6.67 -7.12
CA ARG A 15 2.34 -7.50 -6.51
C ARG A 15 1.57 -6.75 -5.44
N LYS A 16 0.26 -6.97 -5.43
CA LYS A 16 -0.69 -6.54 -4.40
C LYS A 16 -0.51 -7.45 -3.19
N ASN A 17 0.19 -6.99 -2.17
CA ASN A 17 0.56 -7.82 -1.02
C ASN A 17 -0.25 -7.48 0.24
N TYR A 18 -0.76 -6.25 0.34
CA TYR A 18 -1.46 -5.78 1.53
C TYR A 18 -2.72 -5.02 1.15
N THR A 19 -3.73 -5.11 1.99
CA THR A 19 -4.93 -4.26 1.96
C THR A 19 -5.01 -3.51 3.28
N THR A 20 -5.26 -2.21 3.20
CA THR A 20 -5.36 -1.34 4.37
C THR A 20 -6.56 -0.42 4.20
N THR A 21 -7.15 0.03 5.29
CA THR A 21 -8.24 1.01 5.22
C THR A 21 -7.66 2.42 5.36
N LYS A 22 -8.02 3.32 4.45
CA LYS A 22 -7.60 4.72 4.44
C LYS A 22 -8.82 5.62 4.48
N ASN A 23 -8.70 6.72 5.22
CA ASN A 23 -9.69 7.79 5.19
C ASN A 23 -9.21 8.89 4.21
N LYS A 24 -9.73 8.87 2.98
CA LYS A 24 -9.34 9.84 1.93
C LYS A 24 -9.55 11.31 2.33
N ARG A 25 -10.50 11.60 3.24
CA ARG A 25 -10.75 12.97 3.72
C ARG A 25 -9.65 13.51 4.64
N LYS A 26 -9.06 12.66 5.49
CA LYS A 26 -8.01 13.07 6.44
C LYS A 26 -6.61 12.96 5.83
N HIS A 27 -6.41 12.01 4.93
CA HIS A 27 -5.13 11.78 4.28
C HIS A 27 -5.37 11.70 2.77
N PRO A 28 -5.29 12.82 2.03
CA PRO A 28 -5.42 12.82 0.58
C PRO A 28 -4.16 12.24 -0.11
N ASP A 29 -2.99 12.38 0.50
CA ASP A 29 -1.70 11.96 -0.06
C ASP A 29 -1.59 10.45 -0.29
N ARG A 30 -0.85 10.06 -1.34
CA ARG A 30 -0.59 8.65 -1.64
C ARG A 30 0.18 8.01 -0.49
N LEU A 31 -0.32 6.87 0.00
CA LEU A 31 0.35 6.14 1.07
C LEU A 31 1.54 5.35 0.50
N GLU A 32 2.74 5.65 1.00
CA GLU A 32 3.96 4.88 0.74
C GLU A 32 4.47 4.28 2.05
N LEU A 33 4.49 2.96 2.15
CA LEU A 33 4.92 2.25 3.35
C LEU A 33 6.04 1.28 3.04
N ARG A 34 7.11 1.28 3.85
CA ARG A 34 8.14 0.23 3.79
C ARG A 34 7.61 -1.01 4.49
N LYS A 35 7.33 -2.06 3.72
CA LYS A 35 6.81 -3.34 4.19
C LYS A 35 7.64 -4.47 3.62
N TYR A 36 7.66 -5.60 4.33
CA TYR A 36 8.33 -6.79 3.86
C TYR A 36 7.61 -7.39 2.65
N CYS A 37 8.28 -7.55 1.52
CA CYS A 37 7.74 -8.28 0.40
C CYS A 37 8.17 -9.75 0.49
N ARG A 38 7.21 -10.67 0.63
CA ARG A 38 7.49 -12.13 0.68
C ARG A 38 8.16 -12.65 -0.59
N PHE A 39 7.89 -12.03 -1.74
CA PHE A 39 8.44 -12.43 -3.03
C PHE A 39 9.85 -11.92 -3.26
N CYS A 40 10.12 -10.65 -2.92
CA CYS A 40 11.47 -10.08 -3.01
C CYS A 40 12.36 -10.47 -1.82
N ARG A 41 11.77 -11.06 -0.77
CA ARG A 41 12.41 -11.43 0.51
C ARG A 41 13.15 -10.27 1.19
N LYS A 42 12.69 -9.04 0.98
CA LYS A 42 13.27 -7.81 1.56
C LYS A 42 12.21 -6.76 1.82
N HIS A 43 12.55 -5.76 2.63
CA HIS A 43 11.68 -4.61 2.90
C HIS A 43 11.73 -3.62 1.74
N THR A 44 10.61 -3.52 1.03
CA THR A 44 10.46 -2.63 -0.13
C THR A 44 9.39 -1.59 0.14
N ILE A 45 9.42 -0.51 -0.62
CA ILE A 45 8.37 0.50 -0.62
C ILE A 45 7.14 -0.11 -1.28
N HIS A 46 6.01 -0.04 -0.60
CA HIS A 46 4.71 -0.40 -1.12
C HIS A 46 3.90 0.89 -1.31
N ARG A 47 3.35 1.06 -2.51
CA ARG A 47 2.55 2.23 -2.91
C ARG A 47 1.08 1.87 -2.96
N GLU A 48 0.22 2.82 -2.61
CA GLU A 48 -1.21 2.73 -2.84
C GLU A 48 -1.52 2.47 -4.32
N ALA A 49 -2.13 1.33 -4.61
CA ALA A 49 -2.79 1.06 -5.88
C ALA A 49 -4.23 1.55 -5.78
N LYS A 50 -4.62 2.29 -6.82
CA LYS A 50 -5.93 2.91 -6.97
C LYS A 50 -7.05 1.87 -6.95
#